data_AF-A0A6S7IYC6-F1
#
_entry.id   AF-A0A6S7IYC6-F1
#
_cell.length_a   1.000
_cell.length_b   1.000
_cell.length_c   1.000
_cell.angle_alpha   90.00
_cell.angle_beta   90.00
_cell.angle_gamma   90.00
#
_symmetry.space_group_name_H-M   'P 1'
#
loop_
_entity.id
_entity.type
_entity.pdbx_description
1 polymer ?
#
loop_
_entity_poly.entity_id
_entity_poly.type
_entity_poly.pdbx_seq_one_letter_code
_entity_poly.pdbx_strand_id
1 'polypeptide(L)'
;LGAIILATLSYTLAFNSQPQLTIKAVKNKTFDDFYIIGQTFDTGNIADCLEHCLEDCLCQSFQICGGTKCQLCSSHKEENSSLLHDNDTCIYAMYEMRNAQ
;
A
#
# COMPACT_ATOMS: atom_id res chain seq x y z
N LEU A 1 27.59 2.56 14.21
CA LEU A 1 27.51 1.61 13.09
C LEU A 1 26.06 1.19 12.93
N GLY A 2 25.46 1.36 11.75
CA GLY A 2 24.13 0.85 11.44
C GLY A 2 23.36 1.73 10.47
N ALA A 3 23.71 1.68 9.18
CA ALA A 3 22.87 2.24 8.13
C ALA A 3 21.80 1.19 7.76
N ILE A 4 20.53 1.47 8.06
CA ILE A 4 19.41 0.63 7.64
C ILE A 4 19.12 0.97 6.18
N ILE A 5 19.53 0.10 5.27
CA ILE A 5 19.18 0.21 3.85
C ILE A 5 17.71 -0.23 3.72
N LEU A 6 16.78 0.73 3.67
CA LEU A 6 15.40 0.48 3.26
C LEU A 6 15.40 0.11 1.77
N ALA A 7 15.35 -1.18 1.47
CA ALA A 7 15.13 -1.64 0.11
C ALA A 7 13.65 -1.46 -0.26
N THR A 8 13.34 -0.40 -1.00
CA THR A 8 12.05 -0.25 -1.68
C THR A 8 12.06 -1.12 -2.94
N LEU A 9 11.25 -2.18 -2.96
CA LEU A 9 10.95 -2.87 -4.23
C LEU A 9 9.97 -2.01 -5.01
N SER A 10 10.42 -1.49 -6.16
CA SER A 10 9.58 -0.82 -7.15
C SER A 10 9.50 -1.71 -8.37
N TYR A 11 8.29 -2.10 -8.75
CA TYR A 11 8.03 -2.85 -10.00
C TYR A 11 7.35 -1.90 -10.98
N THR A 12 7.94 -1.77 -12.17
CA THR A 12 7.42 -0.94 -13.25
C THR A 12 6.93 -1.87 -14.37
N LEU A 13 5.62 -1.94 -14.55
CA LEU A 13 5.01 -2.61 -15.71
C LEU A 13 4.90 -1.57 -16.83
N ALA A 14 5.76 -1.67 -17.84
CA ALA A 14 5.78 -0.75 -18.97
C ALA A 14 4.96 -1.29 -20.14
N PHE A 15 3.80 -0.69 -20.42
CA PHE A 15 3.01 -0.90 -21.64
C PHE A 15 2.93 0.42 -22.40
N ASN A 16 3.41 0.44 -23.65
CA ASN A 16 3.74 1.64 -24.45
C ASN A 16 2.58 2.59 -24.83
N SER A 17 1.42 2.53 -24.18
CA SER A 17 0.31 3.51 -24.33
C SER A 17 -0.66 3.50 -23.13
N GLN A 18 -0.31 2.81 -22.03
CA GLN A 18 -1.20 2.58 -20.89
C GLN A 18 -0.74 3.39 -19.68
N PRO A 19 -1.67 3.74 -18.77
CA PRO A 19 -1.30 4.39 -17.51
C PRO A 19 -0.27 3.53 -16.76
N GLN A 20 0.80 4.16 -16.31
CA GLN A 20 1.83 3.49 -15.53
C GLN A 20 1.36 3.43 -14.08
N LEU A 21 1.10 2.22 -13.60
CA LEU A 21 0.84 1.94 -12.19
C LEU A 21 2.16 1.61 -11.49
N THR A 22 2.49 2.38 -10.46
CA THR A 22 3.61 2.10 -9.57
C THR A 22 3.09 1.83 -8.18
N ILE A 23 3.47 0.72 -7.57
CA ILE A 23 3.17 0.45 -6.16
C ILE A 23 4.48 0.57 -5.36
N LYS A 24 4.40 1.24 -4.21
CA LYS A 24 5.50 1.34 -3.24
C LYS A 24 5.05 0.67 -1.95
N ALA A 25 5.78 -0.36 -1.53
CA ALA A 25 5.53 -1.06 -0.29
C ALA A 25 6.62 -0.78 0.75
N VAL A 26 6.20 -0.60 2.00
CA VAL A 26 7.05 -0.37 3.16
C VAL A 26 6.74 -1.45 4.19
N LYS A 27 7.72 -2.31 4.46
CA LYS A 27 7.60 -3.33 5.50
C LYS A 27 7.61 -2.69 6.89
N ASN A 28 7.07 -3.43 7.86
CA ASN A 28 7.05 -3.09 9.27
C ASN A 28 6.27 -1.81 9.57
N LYS A 29 5.29 -1.46 8.73
CA LYS A 29 4.52 -0.22 8.85
C LYS A 29 3.05 -0.50 8.65
N THR A 30 2.22 0.23 9.39
CA THR A 30 0.76 0.13 9.37
C THR A 30 0.15 1.44 9.89
N PHE A 31 -1.07 1.74 9.47
CA PHE A 31 -1.91 2.74 10.14
C PHE A 31 -2.70 2.10 11.28
N ASP A 32 -3.17 2.94 12.21
CA ASP A 32 -4.16 2.55 13.22
C ASP A 32 -5.50 2.20 12.56
N ASP A 33 -6.29 1.39 13.26
CA ASP A 33 -7.61 0.91 12.79
C ASP A 33 -8.59 2.04 12.42
N PHE A 34 -8.40 3.25 12.98
CA PHE A 34 -9.20 4.43 12.65
C PHE A 34 -9.13 4.83 11.17
N TYR A 35 -8.02 4.52 10.49
CA TYR A 35 -7.83 4.82 9.06
C TYR A 35 -8.35 3.73 8.13
N ILE A 36 -8.71 2.57 8.68
CA ILE A 36 -9.20 1.44 7.90
C ILE A 36 -10.62 1.74 7.41
N ILE A 37 -10.82 1.60 6.10
CA ILE A 37 -12.14 1.73 5.47
C ILE A 37 -12.72 0.37 5.17
N GLY A 38 -14.02 0.23 5.42
CA GLY A 38 -14.78 -0.93 5.00
C GLY A 38 -14.32 -2.24 5.64
N GLN A 39 -14.28 -3.29 4.84
CA GLN A 39 -14.02 -4.66 5.30
C GLN A 39 -12.54 -5.03 5.16
N THR A 40 -12.10 -5.95 6.02
CA THR A 40 -10.81 -6.63 5.90
C THR A 40 -10.99 -7.86 5.01
N PHE A 41 -10.06 -8.10 4.08
CA PHE A 41 -10.09 -9.23 3.16
C PHE A 41 -8.95 -10.20 3.45
N ASP A 42 -9.20 -11.50 3.44
CA ASP A 42 -8.17 -12.52 3.67
C ASP A 42 -7.51 -12.96 2.34
N THR A 43 -6.86 -12.03 1.63
CA THR A 43 -6.29 -12.29 0.30
C THR A 43 -4.75 -12.35 0.28
N GLY A 44 -4.04 -11.77 1.25
CA GLY A 44 -2.57 -11.82 1.42
C GLY A 44 -1.71 -11.32 0.26
N ASN A 45 -2.32 -11.06 -0.88
CA ASN A 45 -1.70 -10.71 -2.14
C ASN A 45 -1.88 -9.21 -2.40
N ILE A 46 -0.77 -8.55 -2.73
CA ILE A 46 -0.75 -7.13 -3.06
C ILE A 46 -1.64 -6.81 -4.27
N ALA A 47 -1.70 -7.70 -5.26
CA ALA A 47 -2.52 -7.50 -6.45
C ALA A 47 -4.02 -7.48 -6.10
N ASP A 48 -4.49 -8.46 -5.32
CA ASP A 48 -5.89 -8.57 -4.91
C ASP A 48 -6.28 -7.41 -3.97
N CYS A 49 -5.40 -7.02 -3.04
CA CYS A 49 -5.60 -5.82 -2.24
C CYS A 49 -5.74 -4.56 -3.07
N LEU A 50 -4.89 -4.40 -4.08
CA LEU A 50 -4.94 -3.25 -4.96
C LEU A 50 -6.24 -3.24 -5.77
N GLU A 51 -6.67 -4.39 -6.29
CA GLU A 51 -7.94 -4.50 -7.03
C GLU A 51 -9.10 -3.97 -6.18
N HIS A 52 -9.26 -4.46 -4.95
CA HIS A 52 -10.28 -3.97 -4.03
C HIS A 52 -10.12 -2.49 -3.67
N CYS A 53 -8.87 -2.01 -3.55
CA CYS A 53 -8.61 -0.59 -3.30
C CYS A 53 -9.04 0.28 -4.50
N LEU A 54 -8.81 -0.18 -5.73
CA LEU A 54 -9.21 0.56 -6.95
C LEU A 54 -10.74 0.55 -7.16
N GLU A 55 -11.45 -0.45 -6.62
CA GLU A 55 -12.92 -0.51 -6.61
C GLU A 55 -13.55 0.44 -5.58
N ASP A 56 -12.85 0.78 -4.49
CA ASP A 56 -13.32 1.68 -3.44
C ASP A 56 -12.76 3.10 -3.62
N CYS A 57 -13.61 4.05 -4.01
CA CYS A 57 -13.23 5.45 -4.23
C CYS A 57 -12.65 6.16 -2.99
N LEU A 58 -12.84 5.63 -1.79
CA LEU A 58 -12.26 6.18 -0.56
C LEU A 58 -10.86 5.64 -0.28
N CYS A 59 -10.46 4.56 -0.96
CA CYS A 59 -9.17 3.94 -0.75
C CYS A 59 -8.06 4.79 -1.36
N GLN A 60 -7.05 5.09 -0.55
CA GLN A 60 -5.84 5.81 -0.96
C GLN A 60 -4.58 4.97 -0.77
N SER A 61 -4.64 3.97 0.11
CA SER A 61 -3.55 3.02 0.35
C SER A 61 -4.11 1.76 1.01
N PHE A 62 -3.28 0.75 1.22
CA PHE A 62 -3.69 -0.48 1.90
C PHE A 62 -2.54 -1.08 2.71
N GLN A 63 -2.85 -1.96 3.64
CA GLN A 63 -1.89 -2.70 4.43
C GLN A 63 -2.24 -4.19 4.46
N ILE A 64 -1.21 -5.04 4.46
CA ILE A 64 -1.34 -6.49 4.60
C ILE A 64 -0.70 -6.90 5.91
N CYS A 65 -1.51 -7.33 6.87
CA CYS A 65 -1.10 -7.71 8.21
C CYS A 65 -1.28 -9.21 8.47
N GLY A 66 -0.44 -9.80 9.31
CA GLY A 66 -0.49 -11.24 9.62
C GLY A 66 -0.30 -12.14 8.39
N GLY A 67 0.33 -11.61 7.34
CA GLY A 67 0.62 -12.31 6.08
C GLY A 67 -0.57 -12.51 5.15
N THR A 68 -1.81 -12.24 5.58
CA THR A 68 -3.03 -12.54 4.80
C THR A 68 -4.10 -11.46 4.85
N LYS A 69 -4.13 -10.61 5.88
CA LYS A 69 -5.23 -9.66 6.10
C LYS A 69 -4.98 -8.36 5.36
N CYS A 70 -5.70 -8.17 4.28
CA CYS A 70 -5.80 -6.92 3.54
C CYS A 70 -6.72 -5.93 4.24
N GLN A 71 -6.22 -4.74 4.53
CA GLN A 71 -6.99 -3.65 5.12
C GLN A 71 -6.80 -2.41 4.24
N LEU A 72 -7.90 -1.87 3.73
CA LEU A 72 -7.90 -0.66 2.89
C LEU A 72 -7.86 0.58 3.79
N CYS A 73 -7.20 1.64 3.35
CA CYS A 73 -6.98 2.85 4.14
C CYS A 73 -7.42 4.10 3.39
N SER A 74 -8.08 5.03 4.09
CA SER A 74 -8.54 6.33 3.55
C SER A 74 -7.47 7.42 3.48
N SER A 75 -6.23 7.11 3.87
CA SER A 75 -5.12 8.06 3.96
C SER A 75 -3.89 7.50 3.27
N HIS A 76 -2.96 8.37 2.84
CA HIS A 76 -1.68 7.95 2.28
C HIS A 76 -0.46 8.60 3.00
N LYS A 77 0.67 7.87 3.00
CA LYS A 77 1.91 8.24 3.70
C LYS A 77 2.49 9.60 3.31
N GLU A 78 2.30 10.05 2.07
CA GLU A 78 2.91 11.29 1.60
C GLU A 78 2.34 12.53 2.31
N GLU A 79 1.11 12.44 2.82
CA GLU A 79 0.52 13.45 3.72
C GLU A 79 0.75 13.13 5.21
N ASN A 80 0.89 11.86 5.58
CA ASN A 80 0.70 11.41 6.96
C ASN A 80 1.76 10.41 7.46
N SER A 81 3.02 10.56 7.04
CA SER A 81 4.09 9.61 7.38
C SER A 81 4.34 9.41 8.88
N SER A 82 4.01 10.40 9.71
CA SER A 82 4.08 10.33 11.18
C SER A 82 3.00 9.45 11.81
N LEU A 83 1.93 9.14 11.08
CA LEU A 83 0.82 8.32 11.55
C LEU A 83 1.05 6.82 11.29
N LEU A 84 2.12 6.47 10.56
CA LEU A 84 2.54 5.08 10.38
C LEU A 84 3.41 4.63 11.55
N HIS A 85 2.89 3.70 12.35
CA HIS A 85 3.65 3.09 13.44
C HIS A 85 4.27 1.76 13.02
N ASP A 86 5.22 1.28 13.84
CA ASP A 86 5.90 0.02 13.57
C ASP A 86 4.99 -1.17 13.89
N ASN A 87 4.93 -2.13 12.97
CA ASN A 87 4.30 -3.45 13.17
C ASN A 87 4.97 -4.46 12.24
N ASP A 88 5.76 -5.36 12.79
CA ASP A 88 6.59 -6.35 12.08
C ASP A 88 5.78 -7.40 11.30
N THR A 89 4.49 -7.53 11.59
CA THR A 89 3.58 -8.42 10.86
C THR A 89 2.90 -7.76 9.66
N CYS A 90 3.15 -6.46 9.44
CA CYS A 90 2.45 -5.65 8.44
C CYS A 90 3.35 -5.12 7.33
N ILE A 91 2.75 -5.01 6.15
CA ILE A 91 3.31 -4.33 4.98
C ILE A 91 2.32 -3.25 4.57
N TYR A 92 2.75 -1.99 4.60
CA TYR A 92 1.99 -0.86 4.10
C TYR A 92 2.30 -0.63 2.62
N ALA A 93 1.31 -0.37 1.78
CA ALA A 93 1.49 -0.13 0.35
C ALA A 93 0.66 1.07 -0.13
N MET A 94 1.27 1.87 -0.99
CA MET A 94 0.64 2.98 -1.72
C MET A 94 0.80 2.74 -3.23
N TYR A 95 -0.05 3.35 -4.04
CA TYR A 95 0.05 3.29 -5.49
C TYR A 95 -0.08 4.68 -6.12
N GLU A 96 0.62 4.86 -7.24
CA GLU A 96 0.53 6.03 -8.10
C GLU A 96 0.11 5.57 -9.49
N MET A 97 -0.90 6.22 -10.06
CA MET A 97 -1.26 6.08 -11.46
C MET A 97 -0.83 7.33 -12.21
N ARG A 98 0.03 7.18 -13.21
CA ARG A 98 0.41 8.27 -14.13
C ARG A 98 -0.24 8.03 -15.48
N ASN A 99 -1.01 9.01 -15.95
CA ASN A 99 -1.50 9.00 -17.31
C ASN A 99 -0.34 9.23 -18.28
N ALA A 100 -0.33 8.52 -19.41
CA ALA A 100 0.54 8.86 -20.52
C ALA A 100 0.15 10.28 -21.00
N GLN A 101 1.11 11.20 -20.99
CA GLN A 101 0.96 12.55 -21.55
C GLN A 101 0.92 12.51 -23.08
#